data_AF-A0A1I3ZYX6-F1
#
_entry.id   AF-A0A1I3ZYX6-F1
#
_cell.length_a   1.000
_cell.length_b   1.000
_cell.length_c   1.000
_cell.angle_alpha   90.00
_cell.angle_beta   90.00
_cell.angle_gamma   90.00
#
_symmetry.space_group_name_H-M   'P 1'
#
loop_
_entity.id
_entity.type
_entity.pdbx_description
1 polymer ?
#
loop_
_entity_poly.entity_id
_entity_poly.type
_entity_poly.pdbx_seq_one_letter_code
_entity_poly.pdbx_strand_id
1 'polypeptide(L)' 'MPGILSKIAMFARTPQGRRLTRQAKRAASDPRKRAQAKQALSRLRGRGQGRH' A
#
# COMPACT_ATOMS: atom_id res chain seq x y z
N MET A 1 -21.62 -1.39 20.93
CA MET A 1 -20.90 -2.30 20.01
C MET A 1 -19.74 -1.55 19.38
N PRO A 2 -18.48 -2.01 19.46
CA PRO A 2 -17.37 -1.35 18.78
C PRO A 2 -17.60 -1.36 17.26
N GLY A 3 -17.51 -0.18 16.63
CA GLY A 3 -17.68 -0.04 15.18
C GLY A 3 -16.57 -0.73 14.39
N ILE A 4 -16.76 -0.87 13.07
CA ILE A 4 -15.82 -1.54 12.16
C ILE A 4 -14.41 -0.92 12.27
N LEU A 5 -14.33 0.41 12.45
CA LEU A 5 -13.07 1.13 12.67
C LEU A 5 -12.34 0.68 13.94
N SER A 6 -13.06 0.46 15.05
CA SER A 6 -12.46 -0.04 16.30
C SER A 6 -11.93 -1.46 16.15
N LYS A 7 -12.60 -2.31 15.37
CA LYS A 7 -12.10 -3.67 15.05
C LYS A 7 -10.83 -3.63 14.21
N ILE A 8 -10.74 -2.74 13.22
CA ILE A 8 -9.53 -2.57 12.41
C ILE A 8 -8.39 -2.02 13.27
N ALA A 9 -8.65 -1.04 14.13
CA ALA A 9 -7.65 -0.51 15.06
C ALA A 9 -7.15 -1.58 16.05
N MET A 10 -8.06 -2.42 16.55
CA MET A 10 -7.73 -3.54 17.43
C MET A 10 -6.93 -4.62 16.69
N PHE A 11 -7.31 -4.95 15.45
CA PHE A 11 -6.57 -5.86 14.58
C PHE A 11 -5.16 -5.35 14.27
N ALA A 12 -5.02 -4.06 13.94
CA ALA A 12 -3.72 -3.42 13.70
C ALA A 12 -2.81 -3.45 14.94
N ARG A 13 -3.39 -3.49 16.15
CA ARG A 13 -2.64 -3.63 17.42
C ARG A 13 -2.18 -5.05 17.72
N THR A 14 -2.73 -6.08 17.06
CA THR A 14 -2.31 -7.48 17.23
C THR A 14 -0.92 -7.76 16.64
N PRO A 15 -0.24 -8.84 17.04
CA PRO A 15 1.04 -9.24 16.44
C PRO A 15 0.93 -9.47 14.91
N GLN A 16 -0.19 -10.01 14.44
CA GLN A 16 -0.46 -10.25 13.02
C GLN A 16 -0.65 -8.93 12.26
N GLY A 17 -1.45 -8.00 12.80
CA GLY A 17 -1.63 -6.67 12.24
C GLY A 17 -0.33 -5.87 12.22
N ARG A 18 0.45 -5.89 13.31
CA ARG A 18 1.77 -5.26 13.37
C ARG A 18 2.74 -5.81 12.32
N ARG A 19 2.74 -7.12 12.07
CA ARG A 19 3.55 -7.73 10.99
C ARG A 19 3.10 -7.23 9.62
N LEU A 20 1.80 -7.18 9.36
CA LEU A 20 1.25 -6.66 8.11
C LEU A 20 1.61 -5.18 7.92
N THR A 21 1.41 -4.34 8.94
CA THR A 21 1.79 -2.92 8.91
C THR A 21 3.30 -2.74 8.75
N ARG A 22 4.15 -3.56 9.37
CA ARG A 22 5.61 -3.50 9.17
C ARG A 22 6.01 -3.92 7.77
N GLN A 23 5.39 -4.94 7.19
CA GLN A 23 5.63 -5.33 5.80
C GLN A 23 5.18 -4.25 4.82
N ALA A 24 4.00 -3.68 5.03
CA ALA A 24 3.50 -2.55 4.25
C ALA A 24 4.41 -1.33 4.38
N LYS A 25 4.83 -0.98 5.61
CA LYS A 25 5.75 0.13 5.87
C LYS A 25 7.12 -0.11 5.23
N ARG A 26 7.66 -1.33 5.28
CA ARG A 26 8.91 -1.69 4.57
C ARG A 26 8.74 -1.59 3.07
N ALA A 27 7.64 -2.09 2.53
CA ALA A 27 7.35 -2.00 1.10
C ALA A 27 7.20 -0.54 0.63
N ALA A 28 6.59 0.31 1.46
CA ALA A 28 6.43 1.74 1.19
C ALA A 28 7.71 2.55 1.42
N SER A 29 8.55 2.16 2.39
CA SER A 29 9.81 2.84 2.73
C SER A 29 10.95 2.47 1.79
N ASP A 30 10.77 1.48 0.92
CA ASP A 30 11.79 1.07 -0.02
C ASP A 30 11.78 2.02 -1.26
N PRO A 31 12.82 2.86 -1.44
CA PRO A 31 12.90 3.76 -2.58
C PRO A 31 12.99 3.01 -3.92
N ARG A 32 13.52 1.77 -3.94
CA ARG A 32 13.61 0.96 -5.16
C ARG A 32 12.23 0.52 -5.61
N LYS A 33 11.37 0.11 -4.67
CA LYS A 33 9.96 -0.19 -4.97
C LYS A 33 9.19 1.06 -5.41
N ARG A 34 9.54 2.23 -4.89
CA ARG A 34 8.95 3.51 -5.31
C ARG A 34 9.29 3.85 -6.76
N ALA A 35 10.51 3.61 -7.22
CA ALA A 35 10.91 3.80 -8.62
C ALA A 35 10.18 2.81 -9.54
N GLN A 36 10.10 1.54 -9.13
CA GLN A 36 9.40 0.50 -9.89
C GLN A 36 7.89 0.75 -9.96
N ALA A 37 7.28 1.19 -8.85
CA ALA A 37 5.87 1.60 -8.80
C ALA A 37 5.60 2.84 -9.66
N LYS A 38 6.48 3.86 -9.62
CA LYS A 38 6.41 5.02 -10.52
C LYS A 38 6.48 4.60 -11.98
N GLN A 39 7.40 3.69 -12.33
CA GLN A 39 7.54 3.21 -13.70
C GLN A 39 6.31 2.39 -14.14
N ALA A 40 5.77 1.55 -13.27
CA ALA A 40 4.52 0.82 -13.51
C ALA A 40 3.33 1.77 -13.68
N LEU A 41 3.20 2.79 -12.82
CA LEU A 41 2.20 3.85 -12.92
C LEU A 41 2.36 4.66 -14.20
N SER A 42 3.58 5.03 -14.60
CA SER A 42 3.87 5.74 -15.84
C SER A 42 3.50 4.89 -17.06
N ARG A 43 3.76 3.57 -17.05
CA ARG A 43 3.31 2.66 -18.12
C ARG A 43 1.79 2.55 -18.17
N LEU A 44 1.13 2.46 -17.02
CA LEU A 44 -0.34 2.39 -16.93
C LEU A 44 -0.99 3.70 -17.40
N ARG A 45 -0.45 4.85 -16.98
CA ARG A 45 -0.91 6.18 -17.38
C ARG A 45 -0.60 6.49 -18.85
N GLY A 46 0.56 6.06 -19.34
CA GLY A 46 0.95 6.18 -20.74
C GLY A 46 0.11 5.31 -21.69
N ARG A 47 -0.42 4.18 -21.21
CA ARG A 47 -1.42 3.39 -21.95
C ARG A 47 -2.82 4.03 -21.97
N GLY A 48 -3.12 4.94 -21.03
CA GLY A 48 -4.37 5.71 -21.03
C GLY A 48 -4.29 7.04 -21.79
N GLN A 49 -3.09 7.52 -22.14
CA GLN A 49 -2.84 8.83 -22.74
C GLN A 49 -2.08 8.74 -24.08
N GLY A 50 -2.46 7.78 -24.92
CA GLY A 50 -1.78 7.58 -26.20
C GLY A 50 -2.64 6.84 -27.20
N ARG A 51 -3.77 7.45 -27.60
CA ARG A 51 -4.47 7.30 -28.90
C ARG A 51 -5.80 8.06 -28.86
N HIS A 52 -5.75 9.35 -29.16
CA HIS A 52 -6.78 10.05 -29.92
C HIS A 52 -6.12 11.22 -30.67
#